data_AF-A0A3L6TCR6-F1
#
_entry.id   AF-A0A3L6TCR6-F1
#
_cell.length_a   1.000
_cell.length_b   1.000
_cell.length_c   1.000
_cell.angle_alpha   90.00
_cell.angle_beta   90.00
_cell.angle_gamma   90.00
#
_symmetry.space_group_name_H-M   'P 1'
#
loop_
_entity.id
_entity.type
_entity.pdbx_description
1 polymer ?
#
loop_
_entity_poly.entity_id
_entity_poly.type
_entity_poly.pdbx_seq_one_letter_code
_entity_poly.pdbx_strand_id
1 'polypeptide(L)'
;MFNCTGDGFLPLRGVKLPDTTNATEDTTISVDQCRQRCLANCSCLAYSASSIKGGGSGCIIWSSLLIDIRHFAYGGEDLYIRLAAGEQASLLSQAWRLWREGSAVSLLDEAVAGAGAYRGSEVRRCVQVALLCVQERPDGRPHMAEVFLALGNPGAVLPQPRHPGFCSDRGSTSTDGEWSSTCTVNDVTVTIVEGR
;
A
#
# COMPACT_ATOMS: atom_id res chain seq x y z
N MET A 1 -5.29 -20.40 -15.60
CA MET A 1 -6.62 -19.78 -15.61
C MET A 1 -6.71 -18.94 -14.35
N PHE A 2 -6.37 -17.65 -14.44
CA PHE A 2 -6.33 -16.78 -13.26
C PHE A 2 -7.77 -16.47 -12.85
N ASN A 3 -8.18 -17.03 -11.72
CA ASN A 3 -9.47 -16.75 -11.13
C ASN A 3 -9.34 -15.43 -10.36
N CYS A 4 -9.90 -14.34 -10.91
CA CYS A 4 -9.84 -13.00 -10.31
C CYS A 4 -11.00 -12.73 -9.33
N THR A 5 -11.63 -13.80 -8.81
CA THR A 5 -12.71 -13.69 -7.82
C THR A 5 -12.13 -13.41 -6.43
N GLY A 6 -12.71 -12.42 -5.77
CA GLY A 6 -12.25 -11.95 -4.45
C GLY A 6 -11.27 -10.78 -4.51
N ASP A 7 -10.87 -10.34 -5.71
CA ASP A 7 -10.08 -9.13 -5.91
C ASP A 7 -10.81 -7.89 -5.36
N GLY A 8 -10.02 -6.92 -4.94
CA GLY A 8 -10.52 -5.63 -4.48
C GLY A 8 -9.72 -4.47 -5.06
N PHE A 9 -9.94 -3.27 -4.54
CA PHE A 9 -9.27 -2.07 -5.01
C PHE A 9 -8.59 -1.29 -3.89
N LEU A 10 -7.41 -0.78 -4.17
CA LEU A 10 -6.69 0.20 -3.35
C LEU A 10 -6.92 1.60 -3.91
N PRO A 11 -7.48 2.55 -3.14
CA PRO A 11 -7.61 3.94 -3.57
C PRO A 11 -6.27 4.68 -3.44
N LEU A 12 -5.81 5.28 -4.53
CA LEU A 12 -4.77 6.29 -4.56
C LEU A 12 -5.41 7.65 -4.85
N ARG A 13 -5.29 8.59 -3.91
CA ARG A 13 -5.93 9.91 -4.01
C ARG A 13 -4.93 10.97 -4.44
N GLY A 14 -5.43 12.03 -5.08
CA GLY A 14 -4.62 13.20 -5.41
C GLY A 14 -3.54 12.89 -6.46
N VAL A 15 -3.86 12.02 -7.42
CA VAL A 15 -2.91 11.64 -8.47
C VAL A 15 -3.24 12.28 -9.81
N LYS A 16 -2.21 12.48 -10.64
CA LYS A 16 -2.35 12.51 -12.09
C LYS A 16 -2.73 11.11 -12.54
N LEU A 17 -3.85 10.99 -13.26
CA LEU A 17 -4.27 9.72 -13.83
C LEU A 17 -3.21 9.17 -14.80
N PRO A 18 -3.06 7.83 -14.89
CA PRO A 18 -2.15 7.21 -15.84
C PRO A 18 -2.49 7.61 -17.28
N ASP A 19 -1.53 7.43 -18.20
CA ASP A 19 -1.76 7.62 -19.63
C ASP A 19 -3.04 6.90 -20.10
N THR A 20 -3.92 7.62 -20.77
CA THR A 20 -5.23 7.14 -21.22
C THR A 20 -5.24 6.59 -22.64
N THR A 21 -4.08 6.55 -23.33
CA THR A 21 -3.97 6.07 -24.72
C THR A 21 -4.55 4.66 -24.91
N ASN A 22 -4.46 3.81 -23.89
CA ASN A 22 -5.00 2.44 -23.88
C ASN A 22 -6.09 2.22 -22.82
N ALA A 23 -6.72 3.31 -22.36
CA ALA A 23 -7.83 3.24 -21.42
C ALA A 23 -9.18 3.30 -22.15
N THR A 24 -10.20 2.68 -21.56
CA THR A 24 -11.58 2.80 -22.02
C THR A 24 -12.33 3.80 -21.15
N GLU A 25 -12.95 4.81 -21.77
CA GLU A 25 -13.77 5.81 -21.08
C GLU A 25 -15.26 5.59 -21.39
N ASP A 26 -16.10 5.67 -20.36
CA ASP A 26 -17.56 5.67 -20.47
C ASP A 26 -18.14 6.76 -19.56
N THR A 27 -18.62 7.83 -20.18
CA THR A 27 -19.15 9.01 -19.47
C THR A 27 -20.60 8.86 -19.02
N THR A 28 -21.20 7.68 -19.19
CA THR A 28 -22.62 7.44 -18.88
C THR A 28 -22.83 6.69 -17.57
N ILE A 29 -21.76 6.14 -17.00
CA ILE A 29 -21.83 5.24 -15.85
C ILE A 29 -21.27 5.85 -14.57
N SER A 30 -21.80 5.36 -13.44
CA SER A 30 -21.32 5.76 -12.12
C SER A 30 -19.98 5.11 -11.77
N VAL A 31 -19.29 5.69 -10.78
CA VAL A 31 -18.06 5.13 -10.21
C VAL A 31 -18.30 3.72 -9.64
N ASP A 32 -19.46 3.48 -9.04
CA ASP A 32 -19.83 2.14 -8.54
C ASP A 32 -20.02 1.14 -9.69
N GLN A 33 -20.62 1.56 -10.80
CA GLN A 33 -20.72 0.73 -12.00
C GLN A 33 -19.34 0.49 -12.63
N CYS A 34 -18.45 1.48 -12.57
CA CYS A 34 -17.05 1.37 -12.99
C CYS A 34 -16.33 0.27 -12.22
N ARG A 35 -16.51 0.25 -10.88
CA ARG A 35 -15.98 -0.79 -10.00
C ARG A 35 -16.48 -2.18 -10.39
N GLN A 36 -17.78 -2.35 -10.61
CA GLN A 36 -18.36 -3.65 -10.97
C GLN A 36 -17.86 -4.14 -12.33
N ARG A 37 -17.77 -3.26 -13.33
CA ARG A 37 -17.21 -3.59 -14.66
C ARG A 37 -15.75 -4.03 -14.57
N CYS A 38 -14.95 -3.33 -13.77
CA CYS A 38 -13.55 -3.69 -13.58
C CYS A 38 -13.41 -5.06 -12.88
N LEU A 39 -14.21 -5.34 -11.83
CA LEU A 39 -14.21 -6.67 -11.18
C LEU A 39 -14.57 -7.80 -12.14
N ALA A 40 -15.57 -7.57 -12.99
CA ALA A 40 -16.03 -8.55 -13.99
C ALA A 40 -15.01 -8.82 -15.10
N ASN A 41 -14.05 -7.92 -15.32
CA ASN A 41 -13.01 -8.07 -16.34
C ASN A 41 -11.65 -8.34 -15.68
N CYS A 42 -11.19 -9.60 -15.63
CA CYS A 42 -9.92 -9.97 -15.00
C CYS A 42 -8.67 -9.28 -15.60
N SER A 43 -8.77 -8.64 -16.77
CA SER A 43 -7.66 -7.86 -17.36
C SER A 43 -7.65 -6.40 -16.89
N CYS A 44 -8.67 -5.94 -16.15
CA CYS A 44 -8.69 -4.60 -15.61
C CYS A 44 -7.63 -4.45 -14.50
N LEU A 45 -6.80 -3.41 -14.61
CA LEU A 45 -5.77 -3.07 -13.62
C LEU A 45 -6.15 -1.89 -12.72
N ALA A 46 -6.94 -0.93 -13.22
CA ALA A 46 -7.42 0.18 -12.41
C ALA A 46 -8.66 0.85 -13.01
N TYR A 47 -9.36 1.64 -12.20
CA TYR A 47 -10.39 2.55 -12.68
C TYR A 47 -10.38 3.91 -11.96
N SER A 48 -11.03 4.91 -12.54
CA SER A 48 -11.18 6.25 -11.96
C SER A 48 -12.51 6.87 -12.39
N ALA A 49 -12.97 7.87 -11.64
CA ALA A 49 -14.08 8.71 -12.06
C ALA A 49 -13.61 9.67 -13.17
N SER A 50 -14.34 9.80 -14.28
CA SER A 50 -14.07 10.87 -15.23
C SER A 50 -14.67 12.17 -14.67
N SER A 51 -13.82 13.09 -14.23
CA SER A 51 -14.19 14.41 -13.76
C SER A 51 -14.68 15.29 -14.92
N ILE A 52 -15.97 15.20 -15.24
CA ILE A 52 -16.62 16.15 -16.16
C ILE A 52 -17.02 17.35 -15.31
N LYS A 53 -16.50 18.55 -15.64
CA LYS A 53 -16.93 19.83 -15.04
C LYS A 53 -18.42 20.06 -15.33
N GLY A 54 -19.30 19.49 -14.50
CA GLY A 54 -20.75 19.51 -14.73
C GLY A 54 -21.57 18.47 -13.96
N GLY A 55 -20.97 17.70 -13.04
CA GLY A 55 -21.73 16.76 -12.19
C GLY A 55 -22.23 15.50 -12.91
N GLY A 56 -21.71 15.23 -14.11
CA GLY A 56 -21.93 13.97 -14.82
C GLY A 56 -21.00 12.88 -14.30
N SER A 57 -21.55 11.69 -14.03
CA SER A 57 -20.77 10.52 -13.63
C SER A 57 -20.17 9.85 -14.86
N GLY A 58 -18.87 9.63 -14.87
CA GLY A 58 -18.24 8.78 -15.86
C GLY A 58 -17.05 8.01 -15.31
N CYS A 59 -16.47 7.16 -16.13
CA CYS A 59 -15.60 6.08 -15.74
C CYS A 59 -14.45 5.93 -16.73
N ILE A 60 -13.23 5.83 -16.23
CA ILE A 60 -12.05 5.46 -17.01
C ILE A 60 -11.55 4.13 -16.46
N ILE A 61 -11.32 3.15 -17.33
CA ILE A 61 -10.81 1.81 -16.97
C ILE A 61 -9.52 1.55 -17.74
N TRP A 62 -8.48 1.14 -17.01
CA TRP A 62 -7.21 0.70 -17.58
C TRP A 62 -7.12 -0.82 -17.56
N SER A 63 -6.76 -1.40 -18.71
CA SER A 63 -6.46 -2.84 -18.88
C SER A 63 -5.00 -3.11 -19.24
N SER A 64 -4.18 -2.07 -19.33
CA SER A 64 -2.74 -2.12 -19.58
C SER A 64 -1.97 -1.47 -18.43
N LEU A 65 -0.65 -1.64 -18.43
CA LEU A 65 0.25 -1.05 -17.43
C LEU A 65 -0.07 0.42 -17.15
N LEU A 66 -0.06 0.77 -15.86
CA LEU A 66 -0.33 2.12 -15.39
C LEU A 66 0.99 2.92 -15.42
N ILE A 67 1.12 3.81 -16.40
CA ILE A 67 2.33 4.61 -16.62
C ILE A 67 2.05 6.10 -16.43
N ASP A 68 3.09 6.85 -16.08
CA ASP A 68 3.04 8.32 -15.86
C ASP A 68 2.07 8.77 -14.75
N ILE A 69 1.91 7.93 -13.71
CA ILE A 69 1.20 8.31 -12.49
C ILE A 69 2.10 9.26 -11.68
N ARG A 70 1.52 10.38 -11.25
CA ARG A 70 2.22 11.36 -10.42
C ARG A 70 1.35 11.75 -9.24
N HIS A 71 1.96 12.00 -8.09
CA HIS A 71 1.21 12.47 -6.93
C HIS A 71 1.25 13.99 -6.87
N PHE A 72 0.11 14.62 -6.57
CA PHE A 72 0.01 16.05 -6.31
C PHE A 72 -0.13 16.29 -4.81
N ALA A 73 0.46 17.38 -4.32
CA ALA A 73 0.29 17.83 -2.94
C ALA A 73 -1.11 18.43 -2.69
N TYR A 74 -1.72 18.99 -3.74
CA TYR A 74 -3.06 19.59 -3.70
C TYR A 74 -3.80 19.29 -5.00
N GLY A 75 -5.09 18.91 -4.89
CA GLY A 75 -5.90 18.52 -6.05
C GLY A 75 -5.53 17.14 -6.60
N GLY A 76 -5.90 16.86 -7.85
CA GLY A 76 -5.75 15.55 -8.48
C GLY A 76 -7.01 14.70 -8.41
N GLU A 77 -6.93 13.49 -8.96
CA GLU A 77 -8.05 12.57 -9.11
C GLU A 77 -7.84 11.30 -8.28
N ASP A 78 -8.93 10.58 -8.01
CA ASP A 78 -8.89 9.29 -7.30
C ASP A 78 -8.73 8.14 -8.32
N LEU A 79 -7.66 7.36 -8.17
CA LEU A 79 -7.38 6.16 -8.96
C LEU A 79 -7.53 4.90 -8.08
N TYR A 80 -8.32 3.93 -8.53
CA TYR A 80 -8.56 2.68 -7.82
C TYR A 80 -7.82 1.54 -8.49
N ILE A 81 -6.70 1.10 -7.92
CA ILE A 81 -5.86 0.02 -8.47
C ILE A 81 -6.39 -1.34 -8.01
N ARG A 82 -6.54 -2.29 -8.93
CA ARG A 82 -6.98 -3.66 -8.65
C ARG A 82 -5.85 -4.45 -7.98
N LEU A 83 -6.19 -5.19 -6.94
CA LEU A 83 -5.29 -6.12 -6.24
C LEU A 83 -5.95 -7.49 -6.12
N ALA A 84 -5.15 -8.56 -6.18
CA ALA A 84 -5.67 -9.91 -6.04
C ALA A 84 -6.24 -10.17 -4.63
N ALA A 85 -7.16 -11.13 -4.52
CA ALA A 85 -7.67 -11.61 -3.24
C ALA A 85 -6.50 -12.02 -2.30
N GLY A 86 -6.32 -11.31 -1.19
CA GLY A 86 -5.20 -11.51 -0.25
C GLY A 86 -4.02 -10.55 -0.42
N GLU A 87 -3.82 -9.97 -1.61
CA GLU A 87 -2.85 -8.88 -1.84
C GLU A 87 -3.34 -7.52 -1.32
N GLN A 88 -4.65 -7.41 -1.01
CA GLN A 88 -5.16 -6.33 -0.17
C GLN A 88 -4.40 -6.21 1.16
N ALA A 89 -3.78 -7.30 1.62
CA ALA A 89 -2.88 -7.32 2.75
C ALA A 89 -1.44 -7.55 2.27
N SER A 90 -0.66 -6.47 2.08
CA SER A 90 0.80 -6.59 1.92
C SER A 90 1.40 -7.41 3.07
N LEU A 91 2.53 -8.09 2.86
CA LEU A 91 3.26 -8.79 3.93
C LEU A 91 3.46 -7.91 5.17
N LEU A 92 3.71 -6.61 4.95
CA LEU A 92 3.85 -5.63 6.03
C LEU A 92 2.53 -5.43 6.81
N SER A 93 1.39 -5.37 6.12
CA SER A 93 0.09 -5.24 6.76
C SER A 93 -0.31 -6.51 7.55
N GLN A 94 -0.01 -7.69 7.00
CA GLN A 94 -0.21 -8.96 7.70
C GLN A 94 0.70 -9.06 8.92
N ALA A 95 1.97 -8.67 8.78
CA ALA A 95 2.92 -8.65 9.87
C ALA A 95 2.50 -7.69 10.99
N TRP A 96 2.01 -6.49 10.64
CA TRP A 96 1.49 -5.54 11.60
C TRP A 96 0.27 -6.07 12.35
N ARG A 97 -0.69 -6.67 11.65
CA ARG A 97 -1.87 -7.29 12.26
C ARG A 97 -1.47 -8.36 13.27
N LEU A 98 -0.61 -9.30 12.86
CA LEU A 98 -0.13 -10.39 13.71
C LEU A 98 0.70 -9.86 14.90
N TRP A 99 1.48 -8.79 14.71
CA TRP A 99 2.19 -8.13 15.80
C TRP A 99 1.23 -7.58 16.86
N ARG A 100 0.17 -6.86 16.45
CA ARG A 100 -0.84 -6.32 17.39
C ARG A 100 -1.62 -7.41 18.11
N GLU A 101 -1.88 -8.52 17.44
CA GLU A 101 -2.58 -9.68 18.02
C GLU A 101 -1.67 -10.51 18.96
N GLY A 102 -0.37 -10.23 19.02
CA GLY A 102 0.59 -11.03 19.79
C GLY A 102 0.98 -12.36 19.12
N SER A 103 0.57 -12.55 17.87
CA SER A 103 0.72 -13.77 17.06
C SER A 103 1.87 -13.67 16.05
N ALA A 104 2.91 -12.89 16.35
CA ALA A 104 4.03 -12.66 15.41
C ALA A 104 4.77 -13.93 14.97
N VAL A 105 4.69 -15.03 15.75
CA VAL A 105 5.28 -16.33 15.39
C VAL A 105 4.61 -16.95 14.16
N SER A 106 3.34 -16.61 13.91
CA SER A 106 2.58 -17.07 12.73
C SER A 106 3.07 -16.46 11.40
N LEU A 107 4.07 -15.56 11.43
CA LEU A 107 4.75 -15.06 10.23
C LEU A 107 5.84 -16.00 9.70
N LEU A 108 6.22 -17.02 10.46
CA LEU A 108 7.25 -17.96 10.01
C LEU A 108 6.79 -18.70 8.77
N ASP A 109 7.70 -18.78 7.80
CA ASP A 109 7.54 -19.68 6.66
C ASP A 109 7.46 -21.14 7.13
N GLU A 110 6.67 -21.95 6.45
CA GLU A 110 6.45 -23.34 6.83
C GLU A 110 7.75 -24.16 6.87
N ALA A 111 8.73 -23.87 6.00
CA ALA A 111 10.02 -24.54 6.02
C ALA A 111 10.80 -24.27 7.31
N VAL A 112 10.71 -23.03 7.83
CA VAL A 112 11.37 -22.63 9.09
C VAL A 112 10.60 -23.15 10.29
N ALA A 113 9.27 -23.11 10.24
CA ALA A 113 8.41 -23.65 11.29
C ALA A 113 8.58 -25.18 11.44
N GLY A 114 8.66 -25.90 10.31
CA GLY A 114 8.82 -27.35 10.26
C GLY A 114 10.19 -27.85 10.73
N ALA A 115 11.23 -27.01 10.67
CA ALA A 115 12.56 -27.34 11.18
C ALA A 115 12.65 -27.36 12.73
N GLY A 116 11.67 -26.76 13.43
CA GLY A 116 11.52 -26.84 14.89
C GLY A 116 12.62 -26.19 15.74
N ALA A 117 13.61 -25.54 15.12
CA ALA A 117 14.82 -25.03 15.77
C ALA A 117 14.77 -23.51 16.04
N TYR A 118 13.63 -22.95 16.42
CA TYR A 118 13.49 -21.51 16.68
C TYR A 118 12.96 -21.24 18.10
N ARG A 119 13.37 -20.09 18.67
CA ARG A 119 12.73 -19.57 19.88
C ARG A 119 11.72 -18.50 19.50
N GLY A 120 10.49 -18.63 19.99
CA GLY A 120 9.44 -17.63 19.72
C GLY A 120 9.78 -16.22 20.23
N SER A 121 10.72 -16.07 21.18
CA SER A 121 11.27 -14.77 21.57
C SER A 121 12.15 -14.13 20.51
N GLU A 122 12.97 -14.93 19.80
CA GLU A 122 13.82 -14.47 18.70
C GLU A 122 12.97 -14.03 17.52
N VAL A 123 11.91 -14.78 17.18
CA VAL A 123 10.97 -14.41 16.12
C VAL A 123 10.29 -13.09 16.44
N ARG A 124 9.76 -12.93 17.66
CA ARG A 124 9.14 -11.67 18.10
C ARG A 124 10.13 -10.51 18.05
N ARG A 125 11.38 -10.72 18.43
CA ARG A 125 12.45 -9.71 18.36
C ARG A 125 12.72 -9.30 16.90
N CYS A 126 12.87 -10.27 16.01
CA CYS A 126 13.07 -10.03 14.58
C CYS A 126 11.91 -9.23 13.97
N VAL A 127 10.67 -9.61 14.28
CA VAL A 127 9.48 -8.90 13.79
C VAL A 127 9.40 -7.48 14.37
N GLN A 128 9.70 -7.28 15.65
CA GLN A 128 9.75 -5.96 16.27
C GLN A 128 10.76 -5.04 15.57
N VAL A 129 11.98 -5.53 15.35
CA VAL A 129 13.05 -4.79 14.68
C VAL A 129 12.67 -4.51 13.22
N ALA A 130 12.14 -5.50 12.49
CA ALA A 130 11.69 -5.31 11.12
C ALA A 130 10.62 -4.22 11.01
N LEU A 131 9.63 -4.22 11.91
CA LEU A 131 8.58 -3.19 11.97
C LEU A 131 9.10 -1.80 12.35
N LEU A 132 10.18 -1.71 13.13
CA LEU A 132 10.87 -0.45 13.43
C LEU A 132 11.65 0.08 12.21
N CYS A 133 12.30 -0.81 11.43
CA CYS A 133 13.05 -0.43 10.24
C CYS A 133 12.17 0.16 9.12
N VAL A 134 10.90 -0.24 9.05
CA VAL A 134 9.94 0.18 8.02
C VAL A 134 8.91 1.19 8.55
N GLN A 135 9.24 1.89 9.64
CA GLN A 135 8.42 2.99 10.10
C GLN A 135 8.25 4.03 8.99
N GLU A 136 7.05 4.60 8.95
CA GLU A 136 6.71 5.64 7.98
C GLU A 136 7.76 6.75 8.08
N ARG A 137 7.85 7.41 9.25
CA ARG A 137 8.81 8.47 9.55
C ARG A 137 10.25 7.96 9.72
N PRO A 138 11.27 8.55 9.06
CA PRO A 138 12.68 8.22 9.20
C PRO A 138 13.16 8.35 10.64
N ASP A 139 12.63 9.33 11.37
CA ASP A 139 12.97 9.54 12.79
C ASP A 139 12.58 8.34 13.68
N GLY A 140 11.63 7.52 13.22
CA GLY A 140 11.23 6.29 13.90
C GLY A 140 12.05 5.06 13.51
N ARG A 141 12.94 5.18 12.51
CA ARG A 141 13.74 4.06 12.00
C ARG A 141 15.05 3.98 12.80
N PRO A 142 15.40 2.81 13.34
CA PRO A 142 16.63 2.64 14.10
C PRO A 142 17.86 2.76 13.21
N HIS A 143 18.96 3.26 13.77
CA HIS A 143 20.25 3.18 13.08
C HIS A 143 20.73 1.72 12.99
N MET A 144 21.50 1.37 11.97
CA MET A 144 21.98 -0.01 11.78
C MET A 144 22.74 -0.57 12.98
N ALA A 145 23.46 0.27 13.72
CA ALA A 145 24.12 -0.13 14.97
C ALA A 145 23.12 -0.57 16.05
N GLU A 146 21.98 0.12 16.17
CA GLU A 146 20.91 -0.25 17.09
C GLU A 146 20.23 -1.54 16.67
N VAL A 147 20.03 -1.76 15.36
CA VAL A 147 19.51 -3.03 14.81
C VAL A 147 20.42 -4.19 15.17
N PHE A 148 21.73 -4.04 15.00
CA PHE A 148 22.72 -5.06 15.35
C PHE A 148 22.65 -5.40 16.85
N LEU A 149 22.63 -4.38 17.72
CA LEU A 149 22.52 -4.57 19.16
C LEU A 149 21.18 -5.20 19.56
N ALA A 150 20.09 -4.79 18.91
CA ALA A 150 18.75 -5.31 19.16
C ALA A 150 18.62 -6.81 18.84
N LEU A 151 19.27 -7.27 17.76
CA LEU A 151 19.25 -8.66 17.35
C LEU A 151 20.26 -9.50 18.14
N GLY A 152 21.43 -8.94 18.49
CA GLY A 152 22.48 -9.62 19.23
C GLY A 152 22.27 -9.70 20.75
N ASN A 153 21.39 -8.86 21.31
CA ASN A 153 21.11 -8.84 22.74
C ASN A 153 19.63 -9.12 23.04
N PRO A 154 19.28 -10.34 23.47
CA PRO A 154 17.91 -10.71 23.82
C PRO A 154 17.26 -9.82 24.89
N GLY A 155 18.06 -9.24 25.78
CA GLY A 155 17.61 -8.40 26.90
C GLY A 155 17.47 -6.91 26.56
N ALA A 156 17.75 -6.48 25.33
CA ALA A 156 17.63 -5.07 24.95
C ALA A 156 16.16 -4.59 25.03
N VAL A 157 15.93 -3.43 25.67
CA VAL A 157 14.61 -2.79 25.67
C VAL A 157 14.46 -2.03 24.36
N LEU A 158 13.49 -2.42 23.53
CA LEU A 158 13.21 -1.76 22.26
C LEU A 158 11.89 -0.97 22.34
N PRO A 159 11.79 0.16 21.63
CA PRO A 159 10.54 0.88 21.48
C PRO A 159 9.49 -0.01 20.80
N GLN A 160 8.22 0.26 21.09
CA GLN A 160 7.12 -0.37 20.36
C GLN A 160 7.05 0.22 18.96
N PRO A 161 7.01 -0.62 17.90
CA PRO A 161 6.79 -0.12 16.56
C PRO A 161 5.42 0.56 16.50
N ARG A 162 5.36 1.71 15.83
CA ARG A 162 4.09 2.39 15.52
C ARG A 162 3.52 1.78 14.25
N HIS A 163 2.31 2.20 13.90
CA HIS A 163 1.68 1.76 12.67
C HIS A 163 2.67 1.95 11.51
N PRO A 164 3.13 0.86 10.84
CA PRO A 164 3.97 1.00 9.66
C PRO A 164 3.17 1.81 8.65
N GLY A 165 3.85 2.66 7.89
CA GLY A 165 3.21 3.55 6.93
C GLY A 165 2.43 2.76 5.88
N PHE A 166 1.20 2.41 6.22
CA PHE A 166 0.21 1.98 5.27
C PHE A 166 -0.27 3.29 4.67
N CYS A 167 -0.24 3.40 3.34
CA CYS A 167 -0.98 4.45 2.68
C CYS A 167 -2.48 4.24 2.95
N SER A 168 -2.95 4.76 4.08
CA SER A 168 -4.34 5.02 4.40
C SER A 168 -4.41 6.49 4.78
N ASP A 169 -4.99 7.23 3.84
CA ASP A 169 -5.35 8.63 3.88
C ASP A 169 -5.78 9.18 5.25
N ARG A 170 -5.36 10.41 5.54
CA ARG A 170 -6.14 11.35 6.35
C ARG A 170 -6.14 12.72 5.67
N GLY A 171 -7.30 13.07 5.13
CA GLY A 171 -7.66 14.45 4.86
C GLY A 171 -7.51 15.35 6.10
N SER A 172 -6.91 16.49 5.82
CA SER A 172 -7.17 17.83 6.38
C SER A 172 -6.44 18.29 7.65
N THR A 173 -5.74 19.41 7.41
CA THR A 173 -5.43 20.59 8.23
C THR A 173 -4.15 20.66 9.08
N SER A 174 -3.42 21.75 8.78
CA SER A 174 -2.36 22.48 9.50
C SER A 174 -0.93 21.92 9.54
N THR A 175 -0.12 22.57 8.69
CA THR A 175 1.21 23.16 8.95
C THR A 175 2.31 22.31 9.59
N ASP A 176 3.40 22.25 8.82
CA ASP A 176 4.80 22.05 9.19
C ASP A 176 5.33 20.62 9.22
N GLY A 177 6.16 20.33 8.21
CA GLY A 177 7.06 19.19 8.16
C GLY A 177 6.79 18.27 6.98
N GLU A 178 7.54 18.47 5.89
CA GLU A 178 7.66 17.56 4.74
C GLU A 178 7.65 16.09 5.19
N TRP A 179 6.55 15.42 4.88
CA TRP A 179 6.37 13.98 5.05
C TRP A 179 5.90 13.41 3.72
N SER A 180 6.86 13.06 2.87
CA SER A 180 6.62 12.60 1.51
C SER A 180 6.34 11.10 1.48
N SER A 181 5.07 10.71 1.45
CA SER A 181 4.65 9.31 1.36
C SER A 181 4.64 8.86 -0.11
N THR A 182 5.67 8.09 -0.52
CA THR A 182 5.67 7.36 -1.80
C THR A 182 5.31 5.90 -1.51
N CYS A 183 4.20 5.39 -2.05
CA CYS A 183 3.91 3.96 -2.03
C CYS A 183 4.39 3.31 -3.34
N THR A 184 5.19 2.26 -3.22
CA THR A 184 5.43 1.32 -4.32
C THR A 184 4.44 0.17 -4.16
N VAL A 185 3.47 0.08 -5.07
CA VAL A 185 2.59 -1.08 -5.24
C VAL A 185 2.95 -1.67 -6.59
N ASN A 186 3.50 -2.90 -6.62
CA ASN A 186 3.83 -3.73 -7.80
C ASN A 186 4.00 -3.00 -9.15
N ASP A 187 5.22 -2.88 -9.68
CA ASP A 187 5.56 -2.29 -11.00
C ASP A 187 4.95 -0.90 -11.33
N VAL A 188 4.28 -0.25 -10.38
CA VAL A 188 3.81 1.12 -10.51
C VAL A 188 4.86 2.08 -9.96
N THR A 189 5.41 2.91 -10.83
CA THR A 189 6.36 3.96 -10.44
C THR A 189 5.60 5.27 -10.23
N VAL A 190 5.53 5.75 -8.99
CA VAL A 190 4.89 7.05 -8.66
C VAL A 190 5.99 8.08 -8.39
N THR A 191 5.97 9.20 -9.09
CA THR A 191 6.92 10.32 -8.90
C THR A 191 6.19 11.61 -8.54
N ILE A 192 6.78 12.40 -7.65
CA ILE A 192 6.21 13.69 -7.21
C ILE A 192 6.83 14.80 -8.06
N VAL A 193 6.01 15.73 -8.55
CA VAL A 193 6.47 16.94 -9.24
C VAL A 193 6.14 18.13 -8.34
N GLU A 194 7.17 18.80 -7.84
CA GLU A 194 7.01 20.13 -7.24
C GLU A 194 7.03 21.19 -8.34
N GLY A 195 6.00 22.05 -8.35
CA GLY A 195 6.03 23.28 -9.13
C GLY A 195 7.02 24.25 -8.49
N ARG A 196 7.91 24.82 -9.30
CA ARG A 196 8.79 25.92 -8.89
C ARG A 196 8.00 27.21 -8.67
#